data_AF-A0A7C3URB6-F1
#
_entry.id   AF-A0A7C3URB6-F1
#
_cell.length_a   1.000
_cell.length_b   1.000
_cell.length_c   1.000
_cell.angle_alpha   90.00
_cell.angle_beta   90.00
_cell.angle_gamma   90.00
#
_symmetry.space_group_name_H-M   'P 1'
#
loop_
_entity.id
_entity.type
_entity.pdbx_description
1 polymer ?
#
loop_
_entity_poly.entity_id
_entity_poly.type
_entity_poly.pdbx_seq_one_letter_code
_entity_poly.pdbx_strand_id
1 'polypeptide(L)'
;MKKYTIFVLLVIFALISVKSQEIDTTNPYLYLGIYGGINDNIHKADFSELPGVPNCCPSFETGTGIGYNIGGLLRVPVDLNQSVSIRIGYMTLNGLLKEDEMIGNTEIRNTQPPYETSDIVKAYSEHSVNGYFG
;
A
#
# COMPACT_ATOMS: atom_id res chain seq x y z
N MET A 1 11.36 2.06 32.92
CA MET A 1 11.59 1.77 31.48
C MET A 1 12.04 3.00 30.70
N LYS A 2 11.28 4.09 30.69
CA LYS A 2 11.59 5.35 29.94
C LYS A 2 12.99 5.96 30.20
N LYS A 3 13.51 5.90 31.44
CA LYS A 3 14.84 6.43 31.82
C LYS A 3 16.00 5.65 31.20
N TYR A 4 15.87 4.33 31.08
CA TYR A 4 16.87 3.47 30.45
C TYR A 4 16.84 3.60 28.93
N THR A 5 15.67 3.80 28.33
CA THR A 5 15.52 4.04 26.89
C THR A 5 16.23 5.34 26.45
N ILE A 6 16.10 6.42 27.23
CA ILE A 6 16.79 7.69 26.97
C ILE A 6 18.32 7.54 27.12
N PHE A 7 18.77 6.81 28.14
CA PHE A 7 20.18 6.55 28.36
C PHE A 7 20.80 5.73 27.21
N VAL A 8 20.09 4.71 26.72
CA VAL A 8 20.52 3.89 25.58
C VAL A 8 20.63 4.73 24.30
N LEU A 9 19.66 5.62 24.03
CA LEU A 9 19.71 6.54 22.90
C LEU A 9 20.91 7.51 22.98
N LEU A 10 21.22 8.03 24.17
CA LEU A 10 22.37 8.91 24.40
C LEU A 10 23.71 8.19 24.19
N VAL A 11 23.83 6.94 24.64
CA VAL A 11 25.03 6.12 24.44
C VAL A 11 25.21 5.78 22.95
N ILE A 12 24.13 5.45 22.24
CA ILE A 12 24.17 5.22 20.79
C ILE A 12 24.65 6.48 20.06
N PHE A 13 24.15 7.66 20.44
CA PHE A 13 24.57 8.94 19.85
C PHE A 13 26.04 9.27 20.11
N ALA A 14 26.56 8.92 21.29
CA ALA A 14 27.97 9.12 21.65
C ALA A 14 28.93 8.15 20.92
N LEU A 15 28.44 6.98 20.47
CA LEU A 15 29.24 6.01 19.71
C LEU A 15 29.33 6.34 18.21
N ILE A 16 28.52 7.27 17.71
CA ILE A 16 28.62 7.78 16.33
C ILE A 16 29.82 8.72 16.27
N SER A 17 31.01 8.14 16.12
CA SER A 17 32.25 8.90 15.92
C SER A 17 32.10 9.74 14.65
N VAL A 18 32.07 11.06 14.81
CA VAL A 18 32.16 12.01 13.69
C VAL A 18 33.57 11.90 13.13
N LYS A 19 33.74 11.14 12.05
CA LYS A 19 34.97 11.20 11.26
C LYS A 19 34.96 12.53 10.50
N SER A 20 35.99 13.34 10.71
CA SER A 20 36.24 14.52 9.88
C SER A 20 36.48 14.06 8.45
N GLN A 21 35.59 14.42 7.53
CA GLN A 21 35.77 14.14 6.10
C GLN A 21 36.62 15.26 5.50
N GLU A 22 37.65 14.87 4.74
CA GLU A 22 38.46 15.80 3.96
C GLU A 22 37.59 16.37 2.83
N ILE A 23 37.67 17.69 2.59
CA ILE A 23 36.84 18.35 1.58
C ILE A 23 37.44 18.03 0.21
N ASP A 24 36.94 16.98 -0.43
CA ASP A 24 37.20 16.73 -1.85
C ASP A 24 36.48 17.81 -2.68
N THR A 25 37.25 18.70 -3.30
CA THR A 25 36.74 19.80 -4.13
C THR A 25 36.32 19.35 -5.53
N THR A 26 36.59 18.09 -5.89
CA THR A 26 36.28 17.53 -7.22
C THR A 26 34.83 17.10 -7.34
N ASN A 27 34.20 16.71 -6.22
CA ASN A 27 32.83 16.19 -6.20
C ASN A 27 31.91 17.08 -5.34
N PRO A 28 30.69 17.41 -5.81
CA PRO A 28 29.76 18.18 -5.01
C PRO A 28 29.31 17.39 -3.79
N TYR A 29 29.27 18.07 -2.64
CA TYR A 29 28.84 17.53 -1.35
C TYR A 29 27.33 17.24 -1.28
N LEU A 30 26.55 17.78 -2.23
CA LEU A 30 25.10 17.70 -2.26
C LEU A 30 24.60 17.58 -3.69
N TYR A 31 23.77 16.58 -3.94
CA TYR A 31 23.07 16.40 -5.22
C TYR A 31 21.58 16.63 -5.01
N LEU A 32 21.01 17.53 -5.80
CA LEU A 32 19.57 17.77 -5.87
C LEU A 32 19.05 17.20 -7.19
N GLY A 33 17.93 16.51 -7.13
CA GLY A 33 17.30 15.91 -8.30
C GLY A 33 15.82 15.68 -8.11
N ILE A 34 15.22 15.08 -9.13
CA ILE A 34 13.84 14.60 -9.12
C ILE A 34 13.82 13.09 -9.37
N TYR A 35 12.76 12.43 -8.94
CA TYR A 35 12.50 11.03 -9.24
C TYR A 35 11.04 10.84 -9.63
N GLY A 36 10.77 9.77 -10.38
CA GLY A 36 9.43 9.29 -10.66
C GLY A 36 9.44 7.79 -10.94
N GLY A 37 8.32 7.14 -10.70
CA GLY A 37 8.19 5.69 -10.85
C GLY A 37 6.74 5.22 -10.86
N ILE A 38 6.58 3.94 -11.17
CA ILE A 38 5.31 3.21 -11.10
C ILE A 38 5.37 2.29 -9.89
N ASN A 39 4.26 2.17 -9.17
CA ASN A 39 4.13 1.38 -7.95
C ASN A 39 3.17 0.22 -8.23
N ASP A 40 3.49 -0.96 -7.69
CA ASP A 40 2.51 -2.04 -7.52
C ASP A 40 2.07 -2.04 -6.06
N ASN A 41 0.81 -1.68 -5.81
CA ASN A 41 0.24 -1.51 -4.48
C ASN A 41 -0.47 -2.81 -4.10
N ILE A 42 -0.04 -3.42 -3.01
CA ILE A 42 -0.65 -4.63 -2.45
C ILE A 42 -1.18 -4.27 -1.07
N HIS A 43 -2.50 -4.32 -0.92
CA HIS A 43 -3.19 -4.01 0.32
C HIS A 43 -3.70 -5.29 0.97
N LYS A 44 -3.56 -5.38 2.29
CA LYS A 44 -4.19 -6.38 3.12
C LYS A 44 -5.23 -5.70 3.99
N ALA A 45 -6.47 -6.13 3.88
CA ALA A 45 -7.60 -5.65 4.65
C ALA A 45 -8.20 -6.81 5.46
N ASP A 46 -8.96 -6.46 6.50
CA ASP A 46 -9.73 -7.41 7.30
C ASP A 46 -10.96 -6.68 7.85
N PHE A 47 -11.77 -6.17 6.91
CA PHE A 47 -13.04 -5.53 7.25
C PHE A 47 -14.17 -6.24 6.52
N SER A 48 -15.27 -6.41 7.23
CA SER A 48 -16.44 -7.11 6.73
C SER A 48 -17.49 -6.18 6.14
N GLU A 49 -17.46 -4.88 6.44
CA GLU A 49 -18.45 -3.91 5.98
C GLU A 49 -17.89 -2.49 5.90
N LEU A 50 -18.51 -1.66 5.05
CA LEU A 50 -18.31 -0.22 5.04
C LEU A 50 -19.45 0.45 5.82
N PRO A 51 -19.17 1.50 6.62
CA PRO A 51 -20.21 2.18 7.38
C PRO A 51 -21.37 2.66 6.49
N GLY A 52 -22.58 2.17 6.76
CA GLY A 52 -23.80 2.55 6.02
C GLY A 52 -24.02 1.82 4.70
N VAL A 53 -23.19 0.82 4.35
CA VAL A 53 -23.38 -0.03 3.17
C VAL A 53 -23.74 -1.44 3.64
N PRO A 54 -25.00 -1.89 3.49
CA PRO A 54 -25.37 -3.24 3.87
C PRO A 54 -24.69 -4.26 2.96
N ASN A 55 -24.09 -5.28 3.56
CA ASN A 55 -23.52 -6.41 2.86
C ASN A 55 -23.72 -7.71 3.66
N CYS A 56 -23.72 -8.85 2.98
CA CYS A 56 -24.09 -10.14 3.54
C CYS A 56 -22.86 -10.90 4.09
N CYS A 57 -22.07 -10.25 4.95
CA CYS A 57 -20.84 -10.81 5.53
C CYS A 57 -19.71 -11.17 4.52
N PRO A 58 -19.37 -10.35 3.51
CA PRO A 58 -18.14 -10.54 2.75
C PRO A 58 -16.93 -10.07 3.58
N SER A 59 -15.84 -10.83 3.59
CA SER A 59 -14.56 -10.39 4.17
C SER A 59 -13.65 -9.88 3.06
N PHE A 60 -13.37 -8.57 3.05
CA PHE A 60 -12.40 -8.02 2.11
C PHE A 60 -10.98 -8.28 2.62
N GLU A 61 -10.26 -9.23 2.01
CA GLU A 61 -8.94 -9.65 2.49
C GLU A 61 -7.77 -8.98 1.76
N THR A 62 -7.85 -8.86 0.44
CA THR A 62 -6.74 -8.36 -0.38
C THR A 62 -7.20 -7.44 -1.49
N GLY A 63 -6.33 -6.50 -1.86
CA GLY A 63 -6.53 -5.64 -3.01
C GLY A 63 -5.22 -5.30 -3.70
N THR A 64 -5.28 -5.13 -5.01
CA THR A 64 -4.10 -4.74 -5.81
C THR A 64 -4.40 -3.52 -6.66
N GLY A 65 -3.38 -2.73 -6.97
CA GLY A 65 -3.55 -1.55 -7.80
C GLY A 65 -2.22 -0.99 -8.31
N ILE A 66 -2.27 -0.36 -9.48
CA ILE A 66 -1.10 0.30 -10.05
C ILE A 66 -1.13 1.77 -9.65
N GLY A 67 -0.07 2.21 -9.00
CA GLY A 67 0.16 3.59 -8.58
C GLY A 67 1.33 4.23 -9.31
N TYR A 68 1.57 5.49 -9.00
CA TYR A 68 2.76 6.23 -9.41
C TYR A 68 3.35 6.96 -8.23
N ASN A 69 4.64 7.29 -8.32
CA ASN A 69 5.33 8.15 -7.38
C ASN A 69 6.11 9.22 -8.14
N ILE A 70 6.23 10.40 -7.53
CA ILE A 70 7.03 11.50 -8.05
C ILE A 70 7.52 12.37 -6.90
N GLY A 71 8.73 12.90 -6.98
CA GLY A 71 9.23 13.79 -5.95
C GLY A 71 10.63 14.34 -6.16
N GLY A 72 11.09 15.09 -5.16
CA GLY A 72 12.45 15.57 -5.04
C GLY A 72 13.36 14.55 -4.35
N LEU A 73 14.62 14.55 -4.76
CA LEU A 73 15.70 13.73 -4.24
C LEU A 73 16.85 14.63 -3.80
N LEU A 74 17.28 14.46 -2.55
CA LEU A 74 18.51 15.03 -2.02
C LEU A 74 19.46 13.89 -1.69
N ARG A 75 20.65 13.87 -2.28
CA ARG A 75 21.66 12.84 -2.03
C ARG A 75 22.95 13.46 -1.51
N VAL A 76 23.45 12.92 -0.41
CA VAL A 76 24.71 13.28 0.23
C VAL A 76 25.65 12.07 0.13
N PRO A 77 26.77 12.17 -0.61
CA PRO A 77 27.80 11.13 -0.59
C PRO A 77 28.46 11.09 0.80
N VAL A 78 28.61 9.89 1.37
CA VAL A 78 29.30 9.68 2.66
C VAL A 78 30.73 9.19 2.43
N ASP A 79 30.94 8.43 1.35
CA ASP A 79 32.23 7.92 0.89
C ASP A 79 32.16 7.78 -0.65
N LEU A 80 33.29 7.49 -1.32
CA LEU A 80 33.38 7.32 -2.77
C LEU A 80 32.38 6.31 -3.34
N ASN A 81 31.97 5.32 -2.56
CA ASN A 81 31.06 4.24 -2.98
C ASN A 81 29.71 4.24 -2.27
N GLN A 82 29.46 5.15 -1.33
CA GLN A 82 28.26 5.13 -0.49
C GLN A 82 27.61 6.51 -0.41
N SER A 83 26.28 6.55 -0.52
CA SER A 83 25.52 7.79 -0.42
C SER A 83 24.26 7.59 0.40
N VAL A 84 23.93 8.58 1.21
CA VAL A 84 22.63 8.69 1.87
C VAL A 84 21.73 9.57 0.99
N SER A 85 20.47 9.16 0.83
CA SER A 85 19.51 9.96 0.08
C SER A 85 18.20 10.16 0.83
N ILE A 86 17.71 11.39 0.82
CA ILE A 86 16.40 11.80 1.31
C ILE A 86 15.50 12.00 0.09
N ARG A 87 14.30 11.42 0.14
CA ARG A 87 13.27 11.56 -0.90
C ARG A 87 12.04 12.17 -0.28
N ILE A 88 11.53 13.23 -0.89
CA ILE A 88 10.28 13.87 -0.51
C ILE A 88 9.41 13.85 -1.77
N GLY A 89 8.21 13.30 -1.69
CA GLY A 89 7.37 13.16 -2.86
C GLY A 89 5.94 12.79 -2.54
N TYR A 90 5.16 12.71 -3.61
CA TYR A 90 3.78 12.27 -3.61
C TYR A 90 3.71 10.87 -4.23
N MET A 91 2.88 9.99 -3.66
CA MET A 91 2.64 8.66 -4.21
C MET A 91 1.17 8.30 -4.12
N THR A 92 0.66 7.58 -5.11
CA THR A 92 -0.70 7.06 -5.09
C THR A 92 -0.72 5.62 -4.57
N LEU A 93 -1.61 5.36 -3.64
CA LEU A 93 -1.77 4.08 -2.94
C LEU A 93 -3.06 3.39 -3.36
N ASN A 94 -3.47 3.52 -4.62
CA ASN A 94 -4.71 2.92 -5.13
C ASN A 94 -4.73 1.39 -4.97
N GLY A 95 -5.91 0.81 -4.78
CA GLY A 95 -6.09 -0.64 -4.74
C GLY A 95 -7.55 -1.05 -4.89
N LEU A 96 -7.83 -2.01 -5.78
CA LEU A 96 -9.14 -2.61 -5.93
C LEU A 96 -9.23 -3.87 -5.08
N LEU A 97 -10.17 -3.88 -4.12
CA LEU A 97 -10.55 -5.06 -3.36
C LEU A 97 -11.78 -5.66 -4.03
N LYS A 98 -11.77 -6.97 -4.28
CA LYS A 98 -12.89 -7.73 -4.85
C LYS A 98 -13.13 -8.96 -4.01
N GLU A 99 -14.39 -9.26 -3.74
CA GLU A 99 -14.81 -10.47 -3.04
C GLU A 99 -16.11 -11.00 -3.65
N ASP A 100 -16.16 -12.30 -3.95
CA ASP A 100 -17.34 -12.98 -4.48
C ASP A 100 -18.05 -13.74 -3.37
N GLU A 101 -19.29 -13.37 -3.09
CA GLU A 101 -20.08 -13.96 -2.00
C GLU A 101 -21.22 -14.82 -2.54
N MET A 102 -21.47 -15.99 -1.96
CA MET A 102 -22.63 -16.83 -2.30
C MET A 102 -23.87 -16.38 -1.52
N ILE A 103 -24.79 -15.71 -2.20
CA ILE A 103 -26.02 -15.15 -1.60
C ILE A 103 -27.19 -16.14 -1.51
N GLY A 104 -26.98 -17.38 -1.94
CA GLY A 104 -27.93 -18.49 -1.81
C GLY A 104 -28.23 -19.19 -3.13
N ASN A 105 -29.28 -20.01 -3.14
CA ASN A 105 -29.72 -20.74 -4.32
C ASN A 105 -30.83 -19.96 -5.03
N THR A 106 -30.78 -19.91 -6.35
CA THR A 106 -31.83 -19.32 -7.19
C THR A 106 -32.39 -20.36 -8.14
N GLU A 107 -33.70 -20.31 -8.33
CA GLU A 107 -34.43 -21.20 -9.24
C GLU A 107 -34.38 -20.62 -10.65
N ILE A 108 -33.86 -21.39 -11.61
CA ILE A 108 -34.01 -21.10 -13.02
C ILE A 108 -35.36 -21.68 -13.44
N ARG A 109 -36.26 -20.83 -13.94
CA ARG A 109 -37.60 -21.22 -14.40
C ARG A 109 -37.65 -21.25 -15.91
N ASN A 110 -38.40 -22.20 -16.47
CA ASN A 110 -38.63 -22.26 -17.91
C ASN A 110 -39.36 -20.99 -18.38
N THR A 111 -39.01 -20.44 -19.55
CA THR A 111 -39.64 -19.26 -20.16
C THR A 111 -41.05 -19.48 -20.72
N GLN A 112 -41.53 -20.74 -20.76
CA GLN A 112 -42.85 -21.11 -21.30
C GLN A 112 -43.77 -21.69 -20.21
N PRO A 113 -45.09 -21.42 -20.26
CA PRO A 113 -46.06 -22.02 -19.34
C PRO A 113 -45.96 -23.56 -19.35
N PRO A 114 -45.96 -24.24 -18.20
CA PRO A 114 -46.35 -23.77 -16.87
C PRO A 114 -45.23 -23.12 -16.01
N TYR A 115 -44.10 -22.69 -16.59
CA TYR A 115 -42.98 -22.02 -15.90
C TYR A 115 -42.39 -22.84 -14.73
N GLU A 116 -42.25 -24.15 -14.93
CA GLU A 116 -41.64 -25.04 -13.93
C GLU A 116 -40.16 -24.71 -13.73
N THR A 117 -39.69 -24.97 -12.51
CA THR A 117 -38.29 -24.84 -12.13
C THR A 117 -37.49 -25.90 -12.88
N SER A 118 -36.60 -25.44 -13.76
CA SER A 118 -35.74 -26.32 -14.54
C SER A 118 -34.47 -26.71 -13.80
N ASP A 119 -33.94 -25.81 -12.97
CA ASP A 119 -32.71 -26.06 -12.21
C ASP A 119 -32.60 -25.13 -10.99
N ILE A 120 -31.75 -25.50 -10.03
CA ILE A 120 -31.41 -24.69 -8.86
C ILE A 120 -29.91 -24.43 -8.89
N VAL A 121 -29.53 -23.18 -9.14
CA VAL A 121 -28.12 -22.77 -9.23
C VAL A 121 -27.74 -21.87 -8.06
N LYS A 122 -26.45 -21.89 -7.70
CA LYS A 122 -25.91 -20.96 -6.70
C LYS A 122 -25.81 -19.58 -7.31
N ALA A 123 -26.36 -18.58 -6.63
CA ALA A 123 -26.22 -17.17 -6.97
C ALA A 123 -25.03 -16.58 -6.21
N TYR A 124 -24.24 -15.77 -6.91
CA TYR A 124 -23.11 -15.05 -6.35
C TYR A 124 -23.30 -13.54 -6.51
N SER A 125 -22.81 -12.78 -5.55
CA SER A 125 -22.73 -11.32 -5.55
C SER A 125 -21.27 -10.89 -5.53
N GLU A 126 -20.81 -10.20 -6.58
CA GLU A 126 -19.46 -9.60 -6.62
C GLU A 126 -19.51 -8.26 -5.86
N HIS A 127 -18.73 -8.15 -4.79
CA HIS A 127 -18.52 -6.91 -4.06
C HIS A 127 -17.16 -6.34 -4.42
N SER A 128 -17.12 -5.08 -4.87
CA SER A 128 -15.87 -4.40 -5.18
C SER A 128 -15.75 -3.05 -4.48
N VAL A 129 -14.58 -2.78 -3.93
CA VAL A 129 -14.25 -1.53 -3.24
C VAL A 129 -12.98 -0.96 -3.86
N ASN A 130 -13.10 0.23 -4.43
CA ASN A 130 -11.96 0.94 -4.98
C ASN A 130 -11.38 1.87 -3.92
N GLY A 131 -10.24 1.49 -3.36
CA GLY A 131 -9.48 2.29 -2.41
C GLY A 131 -8.62 3.31 -3.15
N TYR A 132 -8.95 4.59 -3.00
CA TYR A 132 -8.08 5.70 -3.41
C TYR A 132 -7.42 6.26 -2.15
N PHE A 133 -6.20 5.80 -1.88
CA PHE A 133 -5.39 6.28 -0.78
C PHE A 133 -4.37 7.28 -1.34
N GLY A 134 -4.39 8.51 -0.83
CA GLY A 134 -3.56 9.63 -1.30
C GLY A 134 -2.59 10.16 -0.24
#